data_AF-A0A6N2CS58-F1
#
_entry.id   AF-A0A6N2CS58-F1
#
_cell.length_a   1.000
_cell.length_b   1.000
_cell.length_c   1.000
_cell.angle_alpha   90.00
_cell.angle_beta   90.00
_cell.angle_gamma   90.00
#
_symmetry.space_group_name_H-M   'P 1'
#
loop_
_entity.id
_entity.type
_entity.pdbx_description
1 polymer ?
#
loop_
_entity_poly.entity_id
_entity_poly.type
_entity_poly.pdbx_seq_one_letter_code
_entity_poly.pdbx_strand_id
1 'polypeptide(L)'
;MVEFTKIMGIEIFREQFADSPRLLSFIEANFSGTGNDAARQQLLDLADASDFSLRQWVESLRTLRAWLDARGLEMSIEDELGYVCCAGESAGAGSNLTHLPALVSEMLEAYGCERATPRAAEVVGLPYA
;
A
#
# COMPACT_ATOMS: atom_id res chain seq x y z
N MET A 1 10.04 9.73 8.27
CA MET A 1 11.35 9.10 7.92
C MET A 1 12.05 8.38 9.09
N VAL A 2 12.22 9.03 10.26
CA VAL A 2 13.05 8.52 11.39
C VAL A 2 12.55 7.20 12.00
N GLU A 3 11.25 6.92 11.90
CA GLU A 3 10.62 5.76 12.55
C GLU A 3 10.98 4.45 11.84
N PHE A 4 10.90 4.39 10.50
CA PHE A 4 11.32 3.20 9.74
C PHE A 4 12.81 2.93 9.92
N THR A 5 13.64 3.98 9.89
CA THR A 5 15.09 3.84 10.08
C THR A 5 15.47 3.28 11.47
N LYS A 6 14.60 3.40 12.48
CA LYS A 6 14.80 2.77 13.79
C LYS A 6 14.47 1.28 13.79
N ILE A 7 13.49 0.85 12.99
CA ILE A 7 13.00 -0.53 13.00
C ILE A 7 13.88 -1.42 12.12
N MET A 8 14.20 -0.97 10.90
CA MET A 8 14.96 -1.78 9.92
C MET A 8 16.39 -1.29 9.68
N GLY A 9 16.80 -0.19 10.32
CA GLY A 9 18.11 0.42 10.10
C GLY A 9 18.15 1.43 8.95
N ILE A 10 18.92 2.50 9.12
CA ILE A 10 19.00 3.62 8.18
C ILE A 10 19.66 3.25 6.83
N GLU A 11 20.57 2.28 6.83
CA GLU A 11 21.30 1.84 5.64
C GLU A 11 20.40 1.05 4.70
N ILE A 12 19.69 0.05 5.21
CA ILE A 12 18.72 -0.76 4.45
C ILE A 12 17.60 0.14 3.92
N PHE A 13 17.09 1.07 4.74
CA PHE A 13 16.11 2.05 4.30
C PHE A 13 16.65 2.93 3.16
N ARG A 14 17.90 3.40 3.26
CA ARG A 14 18.51 4.18 2.18
C ARG A 14 18.70 3.37 0.92
N GLU A 15 19.22 2.14 0.97
CA GLU A 15 19.37 1.31 -0.23
C GLU A 15 18.03 1.07 -0.93
N GLN A 16 16.97 0.81 -0.15
CA GLN A 16 15.63 0.58 -0.67
C GLN A 16 14.96 1.85 -1.21
N PHE A 17 15.29 3.05 -0.75
CA PHE A 17 14.52 4.27 -1.10
C PHE A 17 15.33 5.47 -1.61
N ALA A 18 16.67 5.39 -1.65
CA ALA A 18 17.53 6.50 -2.08
C ALA A 18 17.25 6.97 -3.52
N ASP A 19 16.83 6.05 -4.39
CA ASP A 19 16.53 6.34 -5.79
C ASP A 19 15.09 6.84 -6.03
N SER A 20 14.24 6.84 -4.99
CA SER A 20 12.80 7.06 -5.14
C SER A 20 12.22 8.02 -4.10
N PRO A 21 12.44 9.34 -4.26
CA PRO A 21 11.89 10.36 -3.38
C PRO A 21 10.36 10.32 -3.30
N ARG A 22 9.69 9.85 -4.36
CA ARG A 22 8.23 9.66 -4.36
C ARG A 22 7.76 8.60 -3.35
N LEU A 23 8.51 7.53 -3.16
CA LEU A 23 8.17 6.48 -2.19
C LEU A 23 8.41 6.98 -0.77
N LEU A 24 9.48 7.75 -0.56
CA LEU A 24 9.72 8.42 0.72
C LEU A 24 8.55 9.35 1.09
N SER A 25 8.12 10.20 0.16
CA SER A 25 6.98 11.09 0.41
C SER A 25 5.69 10.31 0.69
N PHE A 26 5.46 9.19 0.02
CA PHE A 26 4.29 8.34 0.27
C PHE A 26 4.32 7.72 1.66
N ILE A 27 5.46 7.15 2.07
CA ILE A 27 5.64 6.58 3.41
C ILE A 27 5.45 7.68 4.45
N GLU A 28 6.01 8.86 4.24
CA GLU A 28 5.88 9.95 5.19
C GLU A 28 4.45 10.48 5.30
N ALA A 29 3.70 10.54 4.20
CA ALA A 29 2.32 11.01 4.21
C ALA A 29 1.36 10.01 4.89
N ASN A 30 1.58 8.70 4.73
CA ASN A 30 0.63 7.68 5.18
C ASN A 30 1.03 6.97 6.48
N PHE A 31 2.33 6.89 6.77
CA PHE A 31 2.87 6.12 7.90
C PHE A 31 3.61 6.97 8.93
N SER A 32 3.75 8.29 8.73
CA SER A 32 4.27 9.17 9.79
C SER A 32 3.25 9.34 10.91
N GLY A 33 3.75 9.62 12.11
CA GLY A 33 2.94 9.87 13.30
C GLY A 33 2.83 8.63 14.19
N THR A 34 2.75 8.88 15.50
CA THR A 34 2.74 7.87 16.56
C THR A 34 1.54 6.93 16.52
N GLY A 35 0.45 7.30 15.85
CA GLY A 35 -0.74 6.44 15.66
C GLY A 35 -0.58 5.35 14.61
N ASN A 36 0.47 5.41 13.77
CA ASN A 36 0.68 4.49 12.65
C ASN A 36 1.73 3.41 12.96
N ASP A 37 2.15 3.26 14.22
CA ASP A 37 3.21 2.33 14.61
C ASP A 37 2.86 0.87 14.27
N ALA A 38 1.62 0.46 14.59
CA ALA A 38 1.12 -0.88 14.28
C ALA A 38 1.12 -1.17 12.76
N ALA A 39 0.63 -0.22 11.95
CA ALA A 39 0.61 -0.37 10.49
C ALA A 39 2.03 -0.44 9.90
N ARG A 40 2.99 0.29 10.48
CA ARG A 40 4.41 0.23 10.09
C ARG A 40 5.03 -1.13 10.41
N GLN A 41 4.81 -1.63 11.63
CA GLN A 41 5.29 -2.94 12.02
C GLN A 41 4.68 -4.04 11.15
N GLN A 42 3.37 -3.97 10.89
CA GLN A 42 2.68 -4.94 10.05
C GLN A 42 3.19 -4.92 8.60
N LEU A 43 3.42 -3.74 8.02
CA LEU A 43 4.03 -3.63 6.68
C LEU A 43 5.41 -4.29 6.63
N LEU A 44 6.23 -4.09 7.67
CA LEU A 44 7.57 -4.68 7.74
C LEU A 44 7.51 -6.20 7.95
N ASP A 45 6.63 -6.68 8.82
CA ASP A 45 6.43 -8.10 9.09
C ASP A 45 5.95 -8.84 7.83
N LEU A 46 4.95 -8.28 7.13
CA LEU A 46 4.46 -8.84 5.87
C LEU A 46 5.53 -8.82 4.77
N ALA A 47 6.32 -7.75 4.68
CA ALA A 47 7.41 -7.66 3.72
C ALA A 47 8.56 -8.64 4.03
N ASP A 48 8.85 -8.89 5.31
CA ASP A 48 9.87 -9.85 5.75
C ASP A 48 9.41 -11.30 5.58
N ALA A 49 8.12 -11.57 5.84
CA ALA A 49 7.49 -12.88 5.65
C ALA A 49 7.28 -13.24 4.17
N SER A 50 7.33 -12.26 3.26
CA SER A 50 7.15 -12.44 1.82
C SER A 50 8.49 -12.47 1.09
N ASP A 51 8.54 -13.10 -0.10
CA ASP A 51 9.70 -13.05 -1.00
C ASP A 51 9.92 -11.66 -1.65
N PHE A 52 9.04 -10.69 -1.38
CA PHE A 52 9.07 -9.36 -1.99
C PHE A 52 9.69 -8.31 -1.08
N SER A 53 10.59 -7.50 -1.64
CA SER A 53 11.23 -6.40 -0.93
C SER A 53 10.23 -5.34 -0.45
N LEU A 54 10.53 -4.67 0.66
CA LEU A 54 9.71 -3.56 1.18
C LEU A 54 9.44 -2.46 0.12
N ARG A 55 10.40 -2.19 -0.77
CA ARG A 55 10.18 -1.28 -1.90
C ARG A 55 8.97 -1.70 -2.73
N GLN A 56 8.89 -2.97 -3.12
CA GLN A 56 7.80 -3.50 -3.93
C GLN A 56 6.47 -3.39 -3.19
N TRP A 57 6.45 -3.66 -1.88
CA TRP A 57 5.28 -3.45 -1.04
C TRP A 57 4.77 -2.01 -1.04
N VAL A 58 5.67 -1.04 -0.84
CA VAL A 58 5.32 0.39 -0.85
C VAL A 58 4.85 0.84 -2.24
N GLU A 59 5.46 0.32 -3.31
CA GLU A 59 5.00 0.58 -4.68
C GLU A 59 3.61 0.01 -4.94
N SER A 60 3.34 -1.21 -4.50
CA SER A 60 2.02 -1.85 -4.59
C SER A 60 0.94 -1.06 -3.88
N LEU A 61 1.21 -0.64 -2.64
CA LEU A 61 0.30 0.21 -1.87
C LEU A 61 0.04 1.54 -2.60
N ARG A 62 1.07 2.15 -3.20
CA ARG A 62 0.90 3.37 -3.97
C ARG A 62 0.03 3.16 -5.20
N THR A 63 0.20 2.05 -5.92
CA THR A 63 -0.62 1.68 -7.08
C THR A 63 -2.07 1.47 -6.67
N LEU A 64 -2.31 0.73 -5.57
CA LEU A 64 -3.63 0.52 -5.00
C LEU A 64 -4.29 1.85 -4.62
N ARG A 65 -3.59 2.72 -3.88
CA ARG A 65 -4.10 4.03 -3.48
C ARG A 65 -4.43 4.92 -4.68
N ALA A 66 -3.58 4.92 -5.70
CA ALA A 66 -3.84 5.67 -6.94
C ALA A 66 -5.06 5.14 -7.69
N TRP A 67 -5.25 3.82 -7.71
CA TRP A 67 -6.43 3.19 -8.30
C TRP A 67 -7.72 3.53 -7.55
N LEU A 68 -7.66 3.57 -6.21
CA LEU A 68 -8.75 3.97 -5.33
C LEU A 68 -9.09 5.45 -5.52
N ASP A 69 -8.09 6.33 -5.51
CA ASP A 69 -8.26 7.78 -5.67
C ASP A 69 -8.89 8.13 -7.03
N ALA A 70 -8.43 7.48 -8.10
CA ALA A 70 -8.99 7.64 -9.45
C ALA A 70 -10.49 7.26 -9.54
N ARG A 71 -10.98 6.46 -8.59
CA ARG A 71 -12.37 5.99 -8.51
C ARG A 71 -13.18 6.65 -7.38
N GLY A 72 -12.56 7.58 -6.65
CA GLY A 72 -13.18 8.19 -5.47
C GLY A 72 -13.51 7.16 -4.40
N LEU A 73 -12.64 6.15 -4.23
CA LEU A 73 -12.75 5.13 -3.20
C LEU A 73 -11.70 5.36 -2.11
N GLU A 74 -11.97 4.90 -0.91
CA GLU A 74 -11.02 4.88 0.20
C GLU A 74 -11.00 3.50 0.86
N MET A 75 -9.89 3.20 1.54
CA MET A 75 -9.69 1.95 2.23
C MET A 75 -8.74 2.15 3.42
N SER A 76 -8.93 1.36 4.48
CA SER A 76 -8.06 1.36 5.64
C SER A 76 -6.71 0.74 5.31
N ILE A 77 -5.64 1.19 5.97
CA ILE A 77 -4.29 0.69 5.74
C ILE A 77 -4.20 -0.83 5.99
N GLU A 78 -4.92 -1.36 6.97
CA GLU A 78 -4.97 -2.80 7.26
C GLU A 78 -5.55 -3.62 6.08
N ASP A 79 -6.64 -3.12 5.48
CA ASP A 79 -7.24 -3.73 4.30
C ASP A 79 -6.32 -3.60 3.07
N GLU A 80 -5.57 -2.50 2.95
CA GLU A 80 -4.60 -2.30 1.86
C GLU A 80 -3.44 -3.28 1.96
N LEU A 81 -2.88 -3.45 3.16
CA LEU A 81 -1.84 -4.43 3.43
C LEU A 81 -2.33 -5.85 3.17
N GLY A 82 -3.55 -6.18 3.63
CA GLY A 82 -4.18 -7.47 3.37
C GLY A 82 -4.38 -7.75 1.88
N TYR A 83 -4.83 -6.76 1.11
CA TYR A 83 -5.01 -6.91 -0.34
C TYR A 83 -3.69 -7.19 -1.06
N VAL A 84 -2.64 -6.41 -0.73
CA VAL A 84 -1.30 -6.61 -1.32
C VAL A 84 -0.71 -7.97 -0.92
N CYS A 85 -0.93 -8.42 0.32
CA CYS A 85 -0.56 -9.76 0.78
C CYS A 85 -1.22 -10.85 -0.08
N CYS A 86 -2.55 -10.80 -0.18
CA CYS A 86 -3.30 -11.77 -0.99
C CYS A 86 -2.89 -11.75 -2.46
N ALA A 87 -2.55 -10.58 -3.01
CA ALA A 87 -2.06 -10.47 -4.39
C ALA A 87 -0.68 -11.13 -4.56
N GLY A 88 0.21 -10.94 -3.58
CA GLY A 88 1.52 -11.63 -3.54
C GLY A 88 1.38 -13.14 -3.44
N GLU A 89 0.51 -13.62 -2.54
CA GLU A 89 0.26 -15.06 -2.35
C GLU A 89 -0.41 -15.70 -3.57
N SER A 90 -1.36 -15.00 -4.21
CA SER A 90 -2.07 -15.48 -5.41
C SER A 90 -1.13 -15.66 -6.61
N ALA A 91 -0.03 -14.90 -6.66
CA ALA A 91 0.99 -15.06 -7.69
C ALA A 91 1.84 -16.32 -7.50
N GLY A 92 1.92 -16.85 -6.27
CA GLY A 92 2.78 -17.95 -5.85
C GLY A 92 2.47 -19.33 -6.46
N ALA A 93 1.40 -19.47 -7.26
CA ALA A 93 1.03 -20.74 -7.87
C ALA A 93 1.24 -20.83 -9.40
N GLY A 94 1.65 -19.75 -10.10
CA GLY A 94 1.85 -19.87 -11.55
C GLY A 94 2.17 -18.61 -12.34
N SER A 95 2.42 -17.46 -11.69
CA SER A 95 2.71 -16.23 -12.43
C SER A 95 4.21 -15.98 -12.54
N ASN A 96 4.72 -15.88 -13.76
CA ASN A 96 6.11 -15.55 -14.08
C ASN A 96 6.48 -14.08 -13.75
N LEU A 97 5.62 -13.40 -12.98
CA LEU A 97 5.73 -11.99 -12.61
C LEU A 97 6.42 -11.88 -11.25
N THR A 98 7.72 -11.56 -11.29
CA THR A 98 8.57 -11.26 -10.14
C THR A 98 8.28 -9.89 -9.49
N HIS A 99 7.25 -9.17 -9.96
CA HIS A 99 6.93 -7.81 -9.57
C HIS A 99 5.55 -7.68 -8.92
N LEU A 100 5.53 -7.50 -7.59
CA LEU A 100 4.33 -7.30 -6.78
C LEU A 100 3.42 -6.14 -7.24
N PRO A 101 3.92 -4.95 -7.62
CA PRO A 101 3.03 -3.84 -7.98
C PRO A 101 2.30 -4.09 -9.31
N ALA A 102 2.89 -4.87 -10.22
CA ALA A 102 2.22 -5.27 -11.46
C ALA A 102 1.08 -6.25 -11.16
N LEU A 103 1.31 -7.24 -10.28
CA LEU A 103 0.30 -8.20 -9.85
C LEU A 103 -0.90 -7.52 -9.19
N VAL A 104 -0.64 -6.54 -8.32
CA VAL A 104 -1.69 -5.75 -7.66
C VAL A 104 -2.49 -4.96 -8.69
N SER A 105 -1.83 -4.34 -9.68
CA SER A 105 -2.54 -3.64 -10.78
C SER A 105 -3.46 -4.58 -11.56
N GLU A 106 -2.94 -5.74 -11.97
CA GLU A 106 -3.71 -6.73 -12.74
C GLU A 106 -4.91 -7.25 -11.94
N MET A 107 -4.74 -7.56 -10.65
CA MET A 107 -5.85 -7.99 -9.79
C MET A 107 -6.90 -6.90 -9.60
N LEU A 108 -6.48 -5.64 -9.46
CA LEU A 108 -7.39 -4.50 -9.35
C LEU A 108 -8.18 -4.27 -10.65
N GLU A 109 -7.58 -4.51 -11.81
CA GLU A 109 -8.27 -4.41 -13.10
C GLU A 109 -9.20 -5.59 -13.35
N ALA A 110 -8.81 -6.80 -12.95
CA ALA A 110 -9.58 -8.02 -13.18
C ALA A 110 -10.74 -8.21 -12.18
N TYR A 111 -10.49 -7.93 -10.89
CA TYR A 111 -11.41 -8.24 -9.80
C TYR A 111 -11.88 -6.99 -9.03
N GLY A 112 -11.15 -5.89 -9.10
CA GLY A 112 -11.41 -4.70 -8.30
C GLY A 112 -11.06 -4.89 -6.82
N CYS A 113 -11.69 -4.08 -5.96
CA CYS A 113 -11.48 -4.13 -4.51
C CYS A 113 -12.82 -4.01 -3.78
N GLU A 114 -13.40 -5.13 -3.37
CA GLU A 114 -14.71 -5.20 -2.71
C GLU A 114 -14.73 -4.53 -1.32
N ARG A 115 -13.57 -4.41 -0.67
CA ARG A 115 -13.38 -3.80 0.65
C ARG A 115 -13.27 -2.27 0.58
N ALA A 116 -13.14 -1.72 -0.63
CA ALA A 116 -13.03 -0.29 -0.83
C ALA A 116 -14.41 0.37 -0.65
N THR A 117 -14.48 1.41 0.17
CA THR A 117 -15.70 2.18 0.36
C THR A 117 -15.68 3.41 -0.55
N PRO A 118 -16.84 3.90 -1.01
CA PRO A 118 -16.89 5.19 -1.67
C PRO A 118 -16.37 6.23 -0.68
N ARG A 119 -15.33 6.95 -1.10
CA ARG A 119 -14.84 8.10 -0.37
C ARG A 119 -16.01 9.03 -0.27
N ALA A 120 -16.52 9.25 0.94
CA ALA A 120 -17.80 9.92 1.13
C ALA A 120 -17.73 11.27 0.40
N ALA A 121 -18.30 11.32 -0.80
CA ALA A 121 -18.61 12.55 -1.46
C ALA A 121 -19.62 13.16 -0.52
N GLU A 122 -19.17 14.16 0.24
CA GLU A 122 -20.00 15.00 1.08
C GLU A 122 -21.31 15.21 0.32
N VAL A 123 -22.37 14.51 0.76
CA VAL A 123 -23.71 14.69 0.21
C VAL A 123 -24.10 16.06 0.70
N VAL A 124 -23.65 17.10 -0.01
CA VAL A 124 -24.16 18.45 0.10
C VAL A 124 -25.67 18.30 -0.06
N GLY A 125 -26.36 18.53 1.06
CA GLY A 125 -27.78 18.35 1.16
C GLY A 125 -28.50 19.07 0.04
N LEU A 126 -29.32 18.32 -0.69
CA LEU A 126 -30.44 18.90 -1.41
C LEU A 126 -31.66 18.77 -0.51
N PRO A 127 -32.09 19.83 0.20
CA PRO A 127 -33.47 19.91 0.63
C PRO A 127 -34.30 20.11 -0.65
N TYR A 128 -35.07 19.08 -1.02
CA TYR A 128 -36.15 19.25 -1.98
C TYR A 128 -37.16 20.23 -1.38
N ALA A 129 -37.27 21.41 -2.00
CA ALA A 129 -38.29 22.42 -1.73
C ALA A 129 -39.63 22.04 -2.39
#